data_AF-A0A1J5JEP6-F1
#
_entry.id   AF-A0A1J5JEP6-F1
#
_cell.length_a   1.000
_cell.length_b   1.000
_cell.length_c   1.000
_cell.angle_alpha   90.00
_cell.angle_beta   90.00
_cell.angle_gamma   90.00
#
_symmetry.space_group_name_H-M   'P 1'
#
loop_
_entity.id
_entity.type
_entity.pdbx_description
1 polymer ?
#
loop_
_entity_poly.entity_id
_entity_poly.type
_entity_poly.pdbx_seq_one_letter_code
_entity_poly.pdbx_strand_id
1 'polypeptide(L)'
;MTDNVKDKDFIEYAVKMLVDNPEDVKVERKIDEMGVLITLDVNPKDMGMVIGREGMTAKALRTLLRVIGARNNARVNLKINEPEGSERPPREPREHTAFTTPVATEAPKPAEEKKTLDDVMNDIQI
;
A
#
# COMPACT_ATOMS: atom_id res chain seq x y z
N MET A 1 9.43 1.41 -25.24
CA MET A 1 9.64 0.17 -24.44
C MET A 1 10.73 0.32 -23.37
N THR A 2 11.46 1.45 -23.30
CA THR A 2 12.63 1.66 -22.43
C THR A 2 12.31 2.25 -21.05
N ASP A 3 11.06 2.65 -20.79
CA ASP A 3 10.71 3.37 -19.55
C ASP A 3 10.43 2.47 -18.35
N ASN A 4 10.35 1.16 -18.58
CA ASN A 4 10.10 0.12 -17.58
C ASN A 4 11.36 -0.33 -16.81
N VAL A 5 12.55 0.12 -17.20
CA VAL A 5 13.81 -0.26 -16.53
C VAL A 5 14.34 0.92 -15.70
N LYS A 6 14.01 2.15 -16.10
CA LYS A 6 14.51 3.39 -15.48
C LYS A 6 14.07 3.56 -14.03
N ASP A 7 12.90 3.05 -13.65
CA ASP A 7 12.39 3.09 -12.27
C ASP A 7 13.22 2.19 -11.33
N LYS A 8 13.60 1.00 -11.80
CA LYS A 8 14.51 0.12 -11.08
C LYS A 8 15.89 0.77 -10.96
N ASP A 9 16.46 1.20 -12.09
CA ASP A 9 17.82 1.76 -12.15
C ASP A 9 17.94 3.01 -11.25
N PHE A 10 16.90 3.84 -11.22
CA PHE A 10 16.83 5.01 -10.36
C PHE A 10 16.92 4.63 -8.88
N ILE A 11 16.14 3.65 -8.43
CA ILE A 11 16.17 3.20 -7.03
C ILE A 11 17.49 2.55 -6.70
N GLU A 12 18.00 1.69 -7.58
CA GLU A 12 19.27 1.03 -7.38
C GLU A 12 20.40 2.05 -7.24
N TYR A 13 20.46 3.04 -8.13
CA TYR A 13 21.44 4.12 -8.07
C TYR A 13 21.29 4.98 -6.80
N ALA A 14 20.08 5.41 -6.48
CA ALA A 14 19.83 6.26 -5.33
C ALA A 14 20.17 5.57 -4.01
N VAL A 15 19.80 4.29 -3.86
CA VAL A 15 20.07 3.53 -2.64
C VAL A 15 21.56 3.21 -2.52
N LYS A 16 22.24 2.82 -3.60
CA LYS A 16 23.69 2.57 -3.58
C LYS A 16 24.50 3.80 -3.13
N MET A 17 24.01 5.01 -3.38
CA MET A 17 24.65 6.26 -2.94
C MET A 17 24.37 6.61 -1.47
N LEU A 18 23.40 5.95 -0.82
CA LEU A 18 22.97 6.24 0.55
C LEU A 18 23.54 5.25 1.58
N VAL A 19 24.10 4.13 1.14
CA VAL A 19 24.48 3.00 2.00
C VAL A 19 25.98 2.78 2.01
N ASP A 20 26.49 2.14 3.07
CA ASP A 20 27.91 1.80 3.17
C ASP A 20 28.26 0.52 2.39
N ASN A 21 27.28 -0.38 2.18
CA ASN A 21 27.47 -1.65 1.44
C ASN A 21 26.65 -1.64 0.14
N PRO A 22 27.12 -0.95 -0.93
CA PRO A 22 26.38 -0.87 -2.20
C PRO A 22 26.26 -2.21 -2.93
N GLU A 23 27.16 -3.16 -2.66
CA GLU A 23 27.17 -4.50 -3.26
C GLU A 23 25.99 -5.38 -2.77
N ASP A 24 25.49 -5.11 -1.58
CA ASP A 24 24.39 -5.85 -0.94
C ASP A 24 23.01 -5.30 -1.32
N VAL A 25 22.95 -4.25 -2.14
CA VAL A 25 21.71 -3.64 -2.61
C VAL A 25 21.16 -4.45 -3.77
N LYS A 26 20.00 -5.10 -3.58
CA LYS A 26 19.29 -5.82 -4.64
C LYS A 26 17.92 -5.21 -4.85
N VAL A 27 17.60 -4.92 -6.12
CA VAL A 27 16.30 -4.37 -6.52
C VAL A 27 15.62 -5.33 -7.49
N GLU A 28 14.44 -5.80 -7.11
CA GLU A 28 13.59 -6.65 -7.94
C GLU A 28 12.37 -5.85 -8.42
N ARG A 29 11.97 -6.06 -9.68
CA ARG A 29 10.79 -5.43 -10.28
C ARG A 29 9.83 -6.53 -10.74
N LYS A 30 8.61 -6.51 -10.21
CA LYS A 30 7.50 -7.38 -10.62
C LYS A 30 6.39 -6.55 -11.21
N ILE A 31 5.80 -7.02 -12.30
CA ILE A 31 4.67 -6.38 -12.96
C ILE A 31 3.47 -7.28 -12.73
N ASP A 32 2.44 -6.74 -12.10
CA ASP A 32 1.16 -7.39 -11.83
C ASP A 32 0.03 -6.65 -12.56
N GLU A 33 -1.18 -7.21 -12.56
CA GLU A 33 -2.37 -6.58 -13.16
C GLU A 33 -2.70 -5.21 -12.54
N MET A 34 -2.34 -4.99 -11.27
CA MET A 34 -2.59 -3.75 -10.54
C MET A 34 -1.47 -2.70 -10.65
N GLY A 35 -0.32 -3.04 -11.25
CA GLY A 35 0.81 -2.11 -11.38
C GLY A 35 2.18 -2.77 -11.27
N VAL A 36 3.16 -2.02 -10.76
CA VAL A 36 4.56 -2.42 -10.62
C VAL A 36 4.93 -2.47 -9.14
N LEU A 37 5.42 -3.62 -8.69
CA LEU A 37 6.02 -3.79 -7.37
C LEU A 37 7.54 -3.77 -7.49
N ILE A 38 8.16 -2.78 -6.86
CA ILE A 38 9.60 -2.71 -6.67
C ILE A 38 9.91 -3.22 -5.26
N THR A 39 10.75 -4.23 -5.19
CA THR A 39 11.24 -4.80 -3.94
C THR A 39 12.71 -4.43 -3.77
N LEU A 40 13.06 -3.91 -2.60
CA LEU A 40 14.41 -3.51 -2.23
C LEU A 40 14.89 -4.37 -1.06
N ASP A 41 15.98 -5.10 -1.28
CA ASP A 41 16.73 -5.83 -0.27
C ASP A 41 18.06 -5.11 -0.02
N VAL A 42 18.40 -4.92 1.25
CA VAL A 42 19.63 -4.23 1.68
C VAL A 42 20.24 -4.91 2.89
N ASN A 43 21.52 -4.63 3.14
CA ASN A 43 22.21 -5.10 4.33
C ASN A 43 21.52 -4.58 5.62
N PRO A 44 21.41 -5.39 6.70
CA PRO A 44 20.85 -4.96 7.98
C PRO A 44 21.46 -3.67 8.53
N LYS A 45 22.76 -3.46 8.33
CA LYS A 45 23.48 -2.27 8.83
C LYS A 45 23.05 -0.98 8.12
N ASP A 46 22.62 -1.10 6.87
CA ASP A 46 22.24 0.03 6.02
C ASP A 46 20.75 0.37 6.10
N MET A 47 19.93 -0.54 6.67
CA MET A 47 18.48 -0.37 6.78
C MET A 47 18.09 0.94 7.48
N GLY A 48 18.84 1.34 8.52
CA GLY A 48 18.61 2.60 9.23
C GLY A 48 18.73 3.82 8.31
N MET A 49 19.69 3.82 7.39
CA MET A 49 19.92 4.92 6.45
C MET A 49 18.84 4.97 5.37
N VAL A 50 18.46 3.79 4.84
CA VAL A 50 17.44 3.66 3.78
C VAL A 50 16.05 4.04 4.28
N ILE A 51 15.67 3.62 5.48
CA ILE A 51 14.40 4.02 6.10
C ILE A 51 14.45 5.50 6.47
N GLY A 52 15.56 5.94 7.09
CA GLY A 52 15.74 7.28 7.61
C GLY A 52 14.93 7.54 8.88
N ARG A 53 15.15 8.72 9.50
CA ARG A 53 14.40 9.15 10.68
C ARG A 53 12.91 9.21 10.36
N GLU A 54 12.09 8.55 11.18
CA GLU A 54 10.62 8.47 11.00
C GLU A 54 10.18 7.91 9.62
N GLY A 55 11.06 7.22 8.91
CA GLY A 55 10.76 6.73 7.57
C GLY A 55 10.79 7.81 6.48
N MET A 56 11.34 9.01 6.76
CA MET A 56 11.33 10.13 5.82
C MET A 56 12.03 9.81 4.50
N THR A 57 13.19 9.14 4.55
CA THR A 57 13.94 8.74 3.34
C THR A 57 13.13 7.78 2.48
N ALA A 58 12.59 6.72 3.09
CA ALA A 58 11.73 5.76 2.38
C ALA A 58 10.44 6.40 1.85
N LYS A 59 9.88 7.40 2.55
CA LYS A 59 8.72 8.17 2.08
C LYS A 59 9.07 9.02 0.86
N ALA A 60 10.21 9.69 0.86
CA ALA A 60 10.69 10.47 -0.28
C ALA A 60 10.90 9.60 -1.52
N LEU A 61 11.56 8.45 -1.37
CA LEU A 61 11.73 7.47 -2.46
C LEU A 61 10.39 7.01 -3.04
N ARG A 62 9.40 6.72 -2.18
CA ARG A 62 8.03 6.37 -2.62
C ARG A 62 7.35 7.49 -3.40
N THR A 63 7.49 8.73 -2.94
CA THR A 63 6.92 9.89 -3.64
C THR A 63 7.55 10.05 -5.03
N LEU A 64 8.87 9.92 -5.15
CA LEU A 64 9.58 10.00 -6.43
C LEU A 64 9.13 8.90 -7.39
N LEU A 65 9.04 7.65 -6.92
CA LEU A 65 8.51 6.54 -7.70
C LEU A 65 7.07 6.76 -8.17
N ARG A 66 6.23 7.36 -7.33
CA ARG A 66 4.84 7.70 -7.71
C ARG A 66 4.81 8.70 -8.87
N VAL A 67 5.71 9.69 -8.88
CA VAL A 67 5.81 10.67 -9.98
C VAL A 67 6.31 9.98 -11.25
N ILE A 68 7.34 9.14 -11.15
CA ILE A 68 7.87 8.37 -12.29
C ILE A 68 6.80 7.43 -12.87
N GLY A 69 6.10 6.70 -12.00
CA GLY A 69 5.01 5.81 -12.38
C GLY A 69 3.84 6.53 -13.05
N ALA A 70 3.43 7.68 -12.51
CA ALA A 70 2.34 8.48 -13.06
C ALA A 70 2.61 8.93 -14.51
N ARG A 71 3.86 9.26 -14.84
CA ARG A 71 4.27 9.60 -16.22
C ARG A 71 4.17 8.42 -17.19
N ASN A 72 4.26 7.21 -16.68
CA ASN A 72 4.22 5.97 -17.47
C ASN A 72 2.84 5.28 -17.37
N ASN A 73 1.81 5.96 -16.85
CA ASN A 73 0.49 5.39 -16.58
C ASN A 73 0.53 4.10 -15.74
N ALA A 74 1.54 3.95 -14.89
CA ALA A 74 1.77 2.76 -14.08
C ALA A 74 1.74 3.11 -12.59
N ARG A 75 1.09 2.28 -11.77
CA ARG A 75 1.12 2.42 -10.31
C ARG A 75 2.35 1.70 -9.77
N VAL A 76 3.34 2.45 -9.29
CA VAL A 76 4.58 1.88 -8.75
C VAL A 76 4.57 1.89 -7.23
N ASN A 77 4.76 0.73 -6.61
CA ASN A 77 4.85 0.56 -5.16
C ASN A 77 6.25 0.10 -4.76
N LEU A 78 6.79 0.65 -3.66
CA LEU A 78 8.07 0.23 -3.09
C LEU A 78 7.87 -0.57 -1.80
N LYS A 79 8.36 -1.80 -1.80
CA LYS A 79 8.51 -2.67 -0.63
C LYS A 79 9.98 -2.76 -0.27
N ILE A 80 10.30 -2.49 0.98
CA ILE A 80 11.65 -2.66 1.53
C ILE A 80 11.58 -3.91 2.39
N ASN A 81 12.36 -4.94 2.03
CA ASN A 81 12.39 -6.19 2.78
C ASN A 81 13.31 -6.02 3.99
N GLU A 82 12.86 -6.53 5.13
CA GLU A 82 13.70 -6.62 6.32
C GLU A 82 14.63 -7.83 6.15
N PRO A 83 15.96 -7.65 6.24
CA PRO A 83 16.89 -8.77 6.15
C PRO A 83 16.72 -9.69 7.36
N GLU A 84 16.91 -11.00 7.14
CA GLU A 84 16.82 -12.00 8.20
C GLU A 84 17.74 -11.64 9.37
N GLY A 85 17.17 -11.53 10.58
CA GLY A 85 17.91 -11.17 11.80
C GLY A 85 17.54 -9.81 12.42
N SER A 86 16.61 -9.04 11.86
CA SER A 86 16.03 -7.91 12.59
C SER A 86 15.15 -8.41 13.72
N GLU A 87 15.59 -8.26 14.98
CA GLU A 87 14.85 -8.56 16.20
C GLU A 87 13.66 -7.61 16.42
N ARG A 88 12.81 -7.41 15.43
CA ARG A 88 11.48 -6.86 15.67
C ARG A 88 10.57 -8.04 15.96
N PRO A 89 10.00 -8.15 17.18
CA PRO A 89 8.99 -9.17 17.42
C PRO A 89 7.91 -9.01 16.34
N PRO A 90 7.40 -10.11 15.75
CA PRO A 90 6.32 -10.05 14.79
C PRO A 90 5.25 -9.12 15.35
N ARG A 91 4.98 -8.00 14.66
CA ARG A 91 3.82 -7.19 15.02
C ARG A 91 2.63 -8.11 14.83
N GLU A 92 1.93 -8.41 15.93
CA GLU A 92 0.63 -9.05 15.85
C GLU A 92 -0.20 -8.31 14.78
N PRO A 93 -0.90 -9.03 13.88
CA PRO A 93 -1.78 -8.40 12.92
C PRO A 93 -2.72 -7.49 13.69
N ARG A 94 -2.50 -6.18 13.61
CA ARG A 94 -3.52 -5.23 14.07
C ARG A 94 -4.68 -5.47 13.14
N GLU A 95 -5.77 -6.00 13.69
CA GLU A 95 -7.04 -6.06 12.99
C GLU A 95 -7.23 -4.70 12.31
N HIS A 96 -7.36 -4.72 10.99
CA HIS A 96 -7.65 -3.55 10.21
C HIS A 96 -9.01 -3.02 10.68
N THR A 97 -9.02 -2.13 11.67
CA THR A 97 -10.13 -1.19 11.78
C THR A 97 -10.06 -0.36 10.51
N ALA A 98 -10.96 -0.69 9.59
CA ALA A 98 -11.13 0.01 8.34
C ALA A 98 -11.09 1.51 8.63
N PHE A 99 -10.19 2.22 7.98
CA PHE A 99 -10.29 3.67 7.87
C PHE A 99 -11.61 3.96 7.14
N THR A 100 -12.69 4.14 7.90
CA THR A 100 -13.90 4.75 7.37
C THR A 100 -13.60 6.24 7.26
N THR A 101 -13.33 6.68 6.03
CA THR A 101 -13.53 8.08 5.66
C THR A 101 -14.92 8.49 6.13
N PRO A 102 -15.13 9.62 6.83
CA PRO A 102 -16.47 10.09 7.09
C PRO A 102 -17.04 10.58 5.76
N VAL A 103 -17.73 9.69 5.04
CA VAL A 103 -18.73 10.12 4.07
C VAL A 103 -19.88 10.65 4.91
N ALA A 104 -20.20 11.92 4.74
CA ALA A 104 -21.46 12.47 5.22
C ALA A 104 -22.58 11.73 4.49
N THR A 105 -23.11 10.68 5.12
CA THR A 105 -24.30 9.97 4.68
C THR A 105 -25.43 10.34 5.63
N GLU A 106 -26.34 11.11 5.05
CA GLU A 106 -27.71 11.37 5.47
C GLU A 106 -28.34 10.21 6.25
N ALA A 107 -28.96 10.52 7.39
CA ALA A 107 -29.56 9.56 8.30
C ALA A 107 -30.69 8.75 7.60
N PRO A 108 -30.73 7.41 7.73
CA PRO A 108 -31.90 6.66 7.31
C PRO A 108 -33.05 6.89 8.29
N LYS A 109 -34.20 7.34 7.78
CA LYS A 109 -35.47 7.36 8.52
C LYS A 109 -35.86 5.93 8.92
N PRO A 110 -36.53 5.71 10.07
CA PRO A 110 -37.00 4.38 10.46
C PRO A 110 -37.99 3.82 9.42
N ALA A 111 -37.83 2.54 9.11
CA ALA A 111 -38.61 1.80 8.13
C ALA A 111 -40.10 1.73 8.52
N GLU A 112 -40.97 2.07 7.56
CA GLU A 112 -42.39 1.75 7.58
C GLU A 112 -42.58 0.24 7.40
N GLU A 113 -43.29 -0.35 8.34
CA GLU A 113 -43.71 -1.75 8.37
C GLU A 113 -44.72 -1.99 7.25
N LYS A 114 -44.29 -2.70 6.19
CA LYS A 114 -45.20 -3.13 5.13
C LYS A 114 -46.07 -4.27 5.67
N LYS A 115 -47.32 -3.96 6.01
CA LYS A 115 -48.36 -4.99 6.18
C LYS A 115 -48.44 -5.82 4.90
N THR A 116 -48.38 -7.14 5.04
CA THR A 116 -48.53 -8.07 3.92
C THR A 116 -49.99 -8.08 3.47
N LEU A 117 -50.22 -8.41 2.18
CA LEU A 117 -51.55 -8.50 1.58
C LEU A 117 -52.44 -9.56 2.27
N ASP A 118 -51.82 -10.50 3.00
CA ASP A 118 -52.50 -11.54 3.76
C ASP A 118 -53.19 -10.97 5.04
N ASP A 119 -52.69 -9.87 5.60
CA ASP A 119 -53.29 -9.23 6.80
C ASP A 119 -54.52 -8.35 6.47
N VAL A 120 -54.70 -7.96 5.21
CA VAL A 120 -55.83 -7.10 4.79
C VAL A 120 -57.06 -7.92 4.42
N MET A 121 -56.88 -9.18 4.01
CA MET A 121 -57.99 -10.04 3.57
C MET A 121 -58.78 -10.69 4.72
N ASN A 122 -58.30 -10.64 5.96
CA ASN A 122 -59.00 -11.20 7.13
C ASN A 122 -59.96 -10.24 7.85
N ASP A 123 -60.01 -8.96 7.46
CA ASP A 123 -60.90 -7.96 8.08
C ASP A 123 -62.14 -7.61 7.24
N ILE A 124 -62.37 -8.28 6.09
CA ILE A 124 -63.55 -8.06 5.22
C ILE A 124 -64.35 -9.35 5.00
N GLN A 125 -64.52 -10.16 6.04
CA GLN A 125 -65.61 -11.12 6.13
C GLN A 125 -66.48 -10.82 7.36
N ILE A 126 -67.63 -10.21 7.06
CA ILE A 126 -68.86 -10.37 7.84
C ILE A 126 -69.44 -11.74 7.49
#